data_AF-A0A397VIZ7-F1
#
_entry.id   AF-A0A397VIZ7-F1
#
_cell.length_a   1.000
_cell.length_b   1.000
_cell.length_c   1.000
_cell.angle_alpha   90.00
_cell.angle_beta   90.00
_cell.angle_gamma   90.00
#
_symmetry.space_group_name_H-M   'P 1'
#
loop_
_entity.id
_entity.type
_entity.pdbx_description
1 polymer ?
#
loop_
_entity_poly.entity_id
_entity_poly.type
_entity_poly.pdbx_seq_one_letter_code
_entity_poly.pdbx_strand_id
1 'polypeptide(L)'
;MTEVTTGMYPFYERPFDIELALEICNGKRPAFALETPSCYIELAKLCMDPDLQKRPTAETIRDKLTEWHSFVKESNDYDEFDELNKSDELDEFNKPDECNEIDESNEKLQIINEFMIADMRISELAITLKEHPDIIYQYASKFINTHDIAQQYKKRSNQHDIYDVGSIPLKFQLT
;
A
#
# COMPACT_ATOMS: atom_id res chain seq x y z
N MET A 1 -2.50 -0.53 3.22
CA MET A 1 -1.03 -0.75 3.14
C MET A 1 -0.26 0.34 3.87
N THR A 2 -0.33 1.62 3.47
CA THR A 2 0.39 2.69 4.21
C THR A 2 -0.02 2.77 5.67
N GLU A 3 -1.32 2.67 5.97
CA GLU A 3 -1.83 2.68 7.35
C GLU A 3 -1.23 1.57 8.24
N VAL A 4 -0.94 0.40 7.67
CA VAL A 4 -0.31 -0.70 8.41
C VAL A 4 1.10 -0.32 8.82
N THR A 5 1.83 0.34 7.93
CA THR A 5 3.24 0.72 8.17
C THR A 5 3.38 1.91 9.10
N THR A 6 2.46 2.88 9.02
CA THR A 6 2.53 4.11 9.81
C THR A 6 1.77 4.01 11.13
N GLY A 7 0.83 3.06 11.24
CA GLY A 7 -0.18 3.02 12.30
C GLY A 7 -1.12 4.24 12.28
N MET A 8 -1.07 5.05 11.22
CA MET A 8 -1.75 6.32 11.07
C MET A 8 -2.61 6.32 9.81
N TYR A 9 -3.74 7.01 9.87
CA TYR A 9 -4.59 7.18 8.71
C TYR A 9 -3.85 7.89 7.56
N PRO A 10 -4.12 7.49 6.29
CA PRO A 10 -3.62 8.22 5.14
C PRO A 10 -4.03 9.70 5.24
N PHE A 11 -3.06 10.60 5.13
CA PHE A 11 -3.26 12.05 5.20
C PHE A 11 -3.78 12.58 6.56
N TYR A 12 -3.45 11.93 7.69
CA TYR A 12 -3.89 12.34 9.03
C TYR A 12 -3.64 13.82 9.39
N GLU A 13 -2.64 14.47 8.77
CA GLU A 13 -2.30 15.88 9.00
C GLU A 13 -3.19 16.87 8.21
N ARG A 14 -4.06 16.37 7.33
CA ARG A 14 -4.84 17.19 6.40
C ARG A 14 -6.34 17.02 6.67
N PRO A 15 -7.13 18.10 6.54
CA PRO A 15 -8.58 17.97 6.55
C PRO A 15 -9.06 17.15 5.35
N PHE A 16 -10.07 16.31 5.58
CA PHE A 16 -10.73 15.52 4.55
C PHE A 16 -11.76 16.40 3.82
N ASP A 17 -11.27 17.22 2.89
CA ASP A 17 -12.04 18.18 2.11
C ASP A 17 -11.86 18.00 0.59
N ILE A 18 -12.51 18.87 -0.19
CA ILE A 18 -12.46 18.84 -1.66
C ILE A 18 -11.03 19.10 -2.15
N GLU A 19 -10.24 19.92 -1.46
CA GLU A 19 -8.88 20.23 -1.91
C GLU A 19 -7.99 19.00 -1.81
N LEU A 20 -8.05 18.26 -0.69
CA LEU A 20 -7.33 17.00 -0.56
C LEU A 20 -7.77 15.99 -1.63
N ALA A 21 -9.07 15.90 -1.92
CA ALA A 21 -9.58 15.03 -2.97
C ALA A 21 -9.02 15.38 -4.36
N LEU A 22 -8.93 16.67 -4.69
CA LEU A 22 -8.33 17.15 -5.94
C LEU A 22 -6.83 16.86 -6.00
N GLU A 23 -6.08 17.04 -4.90
CA GLU A 23 -4.66 16.67 -4.83
C GLU A 23 -4.46 15.16 -5.08
N ILE A 24 -5.34 14.30 -4.55
CA ILE A 24 -5.31 12.84 -4.77
C ILE A 24 -5.59 12.50 -6.24
N CYS A 25 -6.60 13.14 -6.85
CA CYS A 25 -6.89 12.99 -8.28
C CYS A 25 -5.68 13.41 -9.15
N ASN A 26 -4.91 14.41 -8.71
CA ASN A 26 -3.67 14.87 -9.35
C ASN A 26 -2.43 14.03 -8.99
N GLY A 27 -2.60 12.87 -8.35
CA GLY A 27 -1.49 11.93 -8.12
C GLY A 27 -0.86 12.02 -6.73
N LYS A 28 -1.36 12.85 -5.80
CA LYS A 28 -0.89 12.79 -4.41
C LYS A 28 -1.16 11.40 -3.82
N ARG A 29 -0.17 10.85 -3.13
CA ARG A 29 -0.25 9.55 -2.45
C ARG A 29 0.20 9.67 -0.99
N PRO A 30 -0.28 8.80 -0.10
CA PRO A 30 0.18 8.76 1.28
C PRO A 30 1.66 8.37 1.37
N ALA A 31 2.32 8.85 2.43
CA ALA A 31 3.68 8.47 2.77
C ALA A 31 3.72 7.11 3.50
N PHE A 32 4.88 6.47 3.47
CA PHE A 32 5.17 5.24 4.22
C PHE A 32 6.02 5.59 5.44
N ALA A 33 6.02 4.72 6.45
CA ALA A 33 6.91 4.88 7.60
C ALA A 33 8.37 4.66 7.19
N LEU A 34 9.28 5.25 7.96
CA LEU A 34 10.71 4.93 7.86
C LEU A 34 10.91 3.43 8.11
N GLU A 35 11.86 2.81 7.41
CA GLU A 35 12.13 1.36 7.45
C GLU A 35 11.00 0.47 6.91
N THR A 36 9.98 1.02 6.22
CA THR A 36 9.04 0.17 5.48
C THR A 36 9.80 -0.62 4.41
N PRO A 37 9.64 -1.96 4.33
CA PRO A 37 10.35 -2.76 3.33
C PRO A 37 10.11 -2.26 1.90
N SER A 38 11.18 -2.20 1.13
CA SER A 38 11.21 -1.66 -0.23
C SER A 38 10.22 -2.38 -1.15
N CYS A 39 10.21 -3.72 -1.09
CA CYS A 39 9.28 -4.57 -1.82
C CYS A 39 7.80 -4.26 -1.49
N TYR A 40 7.49 -3.94 -0.23
CA TYR A 40 6.16 -3.55 0.22
C TYR A 40 5.77 -2.17 -0.32
N ILE A 41 6.69 -1.20 -0.31
CA ILE A 41 6.48 0.13 -0.90
C ILE A 41 6.17 0.00 -2.40
N GLU A 42 6.91 -0.83 -3.12
CA GLU A 42 6.71 -1.06 -4.56
C GLU A 42 5.33 -1.66 -4.85
N LEU A 43 4.95 -2.71 -4.11
CA LEU A 43 3.61 -3.30 -4.23
C LEU A 43 2.51 -2.28 -3.93
N ALA A 44 2.69 -1.46 -2.90
CA ALA A 44 1.74 -0.42 -2.54
C ALA A 44 1.63 0.69 -3.59
N LYS A 45 2.74 1.09 -4.21
CA LYS A 45 2.74 2.02 -5.34
C LYS A 45 1.98 1.46 -6.54
N LEU A 46 2.19 0.19 -6.89
CA LEU A 46 1.45 -0.47 -7.98
C LEU A 46 -0.06 -0.48 -7.72
N CYS A 47 -0.49 -0.75 -6.49
CA CYS A 47 -1.91 -0.71 -6.12
C CYS A 47 -2.54 0.68 -6.25
N MET A 48 -1.73 1.74 -6.16
CA MET A 48 -2.15 3.13 -6.26
C MET A 48 -1.82 3.79 -7.62
N ASP A 49 -1.40 2.98 -8.60
CA ASP A 49 -1.03 3.46 -9.93
C ASP A 49 -2.25 4.12 -10.63
N PRO A 50 -2.07 5.28 -11.30
CA PRO A 50 -3.13 5.89 -12.10
C PRO A 50 -3.64 4.98 -13.22
N ASP A 51 -2.76 4.15 -13.80
CA ASP A 51 -3.10 3.17 -14.82
C ASP A 51 -3.72 1.92 -14.17
N LEU A 52 -5.00 1.70 -14.47
CA LEU A 52 -5.74 0.55 -13.95
C LEU A 52 -5.13 -0.80 -14.37
N GLN A 53 -4.44 -0.86 -15.52
CA GLN A 53 -3.82 -2.09 -16.01
C GLN A 53 -2.56 -2.47 -15.26
N LYS A 54 -1.92 -1.51 -14.57
CA LYS A 54 -0.74 -1.76 -13.74
C LYS A 54 -1.08 -2.18 -12.32
N ARG A 55 -2.35 -2.01 -11.91
CA ARG A 55 -2.78 -2.41 -10.58
C ARG A 55 -2.84 -3.93 -10.49
N PRO A 56 -2.17 -4.55 -9.51
CA PRO A 56 -2.22 -5.99 -9.33
C PRO A 56 -3.62 -6.42 -8.91
N THR A 57 -3.97 -7.67 -9.20
CA THR A 57 -5.20 -8.28 -8.70
C THR A 57 -5.06 -8.57 -7.20
N ALA A 58 -6.20 -8.76 -6.52
CA ALA A 58 -6.19 -9.17 -5.12
C ALA A 58 -5.45 -10.51 -4.90
N GLU A 59 -5.55 -11.42 -5.86
CA GLU A 59 -4.81 -12.68 -5.89
C GLU A 59 -3.30 -12.46 -5.95
N THR A 60 -2.80 -11.64 -6.88
CA THR A 60 -1.36 -11.33 -6.96
C THR A 60 -0.84 -10.67 -5.68
N ILE A 61 -1.64 -9.80 -5.05
CA ILE A 61 -1.28 -9.18 -3.76
C ILE A 61 -1.19 -10.25 -2.67
N ARG A 62 -2.19 -11.13 -2.55
CA ARG A 62 -2.21 -12.23 -1.57
C ARG A 62 -1.00 -13.13 -1.74
N ASP A 63 -0.67 -13.51 -2.97
CA ASP A 63 0.41 -14.45 -3.25
C ASP A 63 1.76 -13.86 -2.82
N LYS A 64 2.03 -12.59 -3.16
CA LYS A 64 3.23 -11.87 -2.69
C LYS A 64 3.32 -11.76 -1.17
N LEU A 65 2.21 -11.41 -0.52
CA LEU A 65 2.19 -11.31 0.95
C LEU A 65 2.41 -12.68 1.62
N THR A 66 1.84 -13.75 1.05
CA THR A 66 2.03 -15.13 1.53
C THR A 66 3.47 -15.58 1.36
N GLU A 67 4.11 -15.26 0.23
CA GLU A 67 5.52 -15.54 -0.03
C GLU A 67 6.44 -14.83 0.96
N TRP A 68 6.26 -13.53 1.17
CA TRP A 68 7.08 -12.80 2.16
C TRP A 68 6.86 -13.33 3.58
N HIS A 69 5.62 -13.70 3.91
CA HIS A 69 5.30 -14.32 5.18
C HIS A 69 6.00 -15.69 5.35
N SER A 70 6.05 -16.53 4.31
CA SER A 70 6.77 -17.80 4.38
C SER A 70 8.27 -17.60 4.53
N PHE A 71 8.86 -16.60 3.87
CA PHE A 71 10.29 -16.28 4.03
C PHE A 71 10.64 -15.91 5.48
N VAL A 72 9.82 -15.06 6.12
CA VAL A 72 10.03 -14.67 7.52
C VAL A 72 9.78 -15.85 8.46
N LYS A 73 8.73 -16.66 8.21
CA LYS A 73 8.43 -17.86 9.01
C LYS A 73 9.56 -18.89 8.95
N GLU A 74 10.13 -19.14 7.78
CA GLU A 74 11.26 -20.06 7.61
C GLU A 74 12.55 -19.56 8.29
N SER A 75 12.70 -18.24 8.47
CA SER A 75 13.86 -17.64 9.16
C SER A 75 13.74 -17.65 10.69
N ASN A 76 12.52 -17.64 11.20
CA ASN A 76 12.22 -17.67 12.62
C ASN A 76 11.93 -19.12 13.04
N ASP A 77 12.94 -19.82 13.55
CA ASP A 77 12.84 -21.21 14.04
C ASP A 77 12.04 -21.32 15.37
N TYR A 78 10.98 -20.50 15.54
CA TYR A 78 10.06 -20.51 16.67
C TYR A 78 8.60 -20.42 16.16
N ASP A 79 7.87 -21.52 16.37
CA ASP A 79 6.43 -21.66 16.15
C ASP A 79 5.59 -20.75 17.08
N GLU A 80 4.34 -20.51 16.64
CA GLU A 80 3.15 -20.09 17.41
C GLU A 80 2.61 -18.66 17.16
N PHE A 81 1.99 -18.45 15.99
CA PHE A 81 0.75 -17.65 15.85
C PHE A 81 -0.08 -18.08 14.62
N ASP A 82 -0.36 -19.38 14.49
CA ASP A 82 -1.30 -19.90 13.48
C ASP A 82 -2.64 -20.23 14.14
N GLU A 83 -3.40 -19.20 14.52
CA GLU A 83 -4.78 -19.38 14.97
C GLU A 83 -5.77 -18.38 14.35
N LEU A 84 -5.57 -18.02 13.07
CA LEU A 84 -6.57 -17.24 12.31
C LEU A 84 -6.93 -17.77 10.91
N ASN A 85 -6.46 -18.95 10.47
CA ASN A 85 -6.83 -19.52 9.16
C ASN A 85 -7.15 -21.02 9.18
N LYS A 86 -7.90 -21.51 10.18
CA LYS A 86 -8.57 -22.82 10.08
C LYS A 86 -10.00 -22.66 9.56
N SER A 87 -10.13 -22.31 8.30
CA SER A 87 -11.30 -22.64 7.47
C SER A 87 -10.93 -22.43 6.02
N ASP A 88 -10.35 -23.45 5.40
CA ASP A 88 -10.96 -24.17 4.28
C ASP A 88 -9.90 -25.12 3.69
N GLU A 89 -10.20 -26.42 3.73
CA GLU A 89 -9.41 -27.49 3.13
C GLU A 89 -9.46 -27.44 1.58
N LEU A 90 -8.59 -28.27 0.98
CA LEU A 90 -8.42 -28.67 -0.44
C LEU A 90 -7.32 -27.87 -1.18
N ASP A 91 -6.27 -28.43 -1.77
CA ASP A 91 -5.93 -29.82 -2.09
C ASP A 91 -4.40 -29.98 -2.20
N GLU A 92 -3.95 -31.20 -1.92
CA GLU A 92 -2.62 -31.74 -2.18
C GLU A 92 -2.33 -31.81 -3.69
N PHE A 93 -1.14 -31.39 -4.15
CA PHE A 93 -0.20 -32.20 -4.99
C PHE A 93 0.91 -31.38 -5.69
N ASN A 94 2.13 -31.94 -5.57
CA ASN A 94 3.31 -31.88 -6.47
C ASN A 94 4.36 -30.75 -6.36
N LYS A 95 5.51 -31.11 -5.75
CA LYS A 95 6.86 -30.73 -6.23
C LYS A 95 7.23 -31.57 -7.47
N PRO A 96 8.04 -31.05 -8.40
CA PRO A 96 9.48 -31.36 -8.36
C PRO A 96 10.43 -30.21 -8.76
N ASP A 97 11.58 -30.22 -8.07
CA ASP A 97 12.98 -29.95 -8.47
C ASP A 97 13.40 -28.72 -9.30
N GLU A 98 14.23 -27.91 -8.62
CA GLU A 98 15.61 -27.51 -8.97
C GLU A 98 15.82 -26.62 -10.22
N CYS A 99 16.25 -25.37 -9.99
CA CYS A 99 17.48 -24.72 -10.51
C CYS A 99 17.35 -23.17 -10.54
N ASN A 100 18.03 -22.46 -9.62
CA ASN A 100 18.78 -21.18 -9.81
C ASN A 100 19.16 -20.53 -8.44
N GLU A 101 19.84 -21.26 -7.55
CA GLU A 101 19.91 -20.93 -6.11
C GLU A 101 20.86 -19.79 -5.66
N ILE A 102 21.50 -19.03 -6.58
CA ILE A 102 22.52 -18.03 -6.18
C ILE A 102 21.99 -16.59 -6.14
N ASP A 103 20.92 -16.27 -6.86
CA ASP A 103 20.34 -14.92 -6.93
C ASP A 103 19.13 -14.77 -5.98
N GLU A 104 18.25 -15.77 -5.99
CA GLU A 104 17.02 -15.83 -5.20
C GLU A 104 17.29 -15.87 -3.68
N SER A 105 18.41 -16.47 -3.26
CA SER A 105 18.84 -16.54 -1.86
C SER A 105 19.19 -15.16 -1.29
N ASN A 106 19.79 -14.28 -2.10
CA ASN A 106 20.18 -12.93 -1.65
C ASN A 106 18.97 -12.00 -1.55
N GLU A 107 18.06 -12.06 -2.54
CA GLU A 107 16.82 -11.27 -2.53
C GLU A 107 15.90 -11.68 -1.36
N LYS A 108 15.72 -12.99 -1.16
CA LYS A 108 14.98 -13.52 -0.01
C LYS A 108 15.56 -13.05 1.32
N LEU A 109 16.88 -13.12 1.49
CA LEU A 109 17.54 -12.68 2.72
C LEU A 109 17.41 -11.16 2.93
N GLN A 110 17.47 -10.37 1.86
CA GLN A 110 17.22 -8.93 1.92
C GLN A 110 15.79 -8.64 2.41
N ILE A 111 14.79 -9.31 1.82
CA ILE A 111 13.39 -9.16 2.21
C ILE A 111 13.22 -9.50 3.70
N ILE A 112 13.75 -10.64 4.15
CA ILE A 112 13.69 -11.05 5.56
C ILE A 112 14.27 -9.97 6.47
N ASN A 113 15.47 -9.47 6.16
CA ASN A 113 16.13 -8.45 6.96
C ASN A 113 15.33 -7.14 7.02
N GLU A 114 14.78 -6.68 5.90
CA GLU A 114 13.96 -5.46 5.86
C GLU A 114 12.70 -5.62 6.73
N PHE A 115 12.02 -6.76 6.66
CA PHE A 115 10.85 -7.03 7.49
C PHE A 115 11.20 -7.13 8.99
N MET A 116 12.33 -7.74 9.35
CA MET A 116 12.79 -7.79 10.75
C MET A 116 13.13 -6.38 11.30
N ILE A 117 13.80 -5.55 10.50
CA ILE A 117 14.11 -4.16 10.87
C ILE A 117 12.81 -3.36 11.08
N ALA A 118 11.85 -3.52 10.18
CA ALA A 118 10.55 -2.88 10.29
C ALA A 118 9.82 -3.29 11.58
N ASP A 119 9.80 -4.59 11.90
CA ASP A 119 9.13 -5.12 13.10
C ASP A 119 9.72 -4.58 14.41
N MET A 120 11.06 -4.48 14.49
CA MET A 120 11.73 -3.86 15.63
C MET A 120 11.27 -2.40 15.87
N ARG A 121 10.96 -1.66 14.80
CA ARG A 121 10.51 -0.26 14.87
C ARG A 121 9.03 -0.09 15.18
N ILE A 122 8.19 -1.08 14.88
CA ILE A 122 6.74 -1.03 15.17
C ILE A 122 6.48 -0.76 16.66
N SER A 123 7.31 -1.33 17.54
CA SER A 123 7.21 -1.08 18.98
C SER A 123 7.39 0.40 19.36
N GLU A 124 8.24 1.15 18.66
CA GLU A 124 8.47 2.59 18.88
C GLU A 124 7.28 3.43 18.37
N LEU A 125 6.70 3.05 17.22
CA LEU A 125 5.52 3.71 16.65
C LEU A 125 4.29 3.57 17.54
N ALA A 126 4.08 2.38 18.11
CA ALA A 126 2.96 2.09 19.00
C ALA A 126 2.97 2.93 20.30
N ILE A 127 4.16 3.29 20.79
CA ILE A 127 4.32 4.17 21.95
C ILE A 127 3.92 5.60 21.58
N THR A 128 4.42 6.11 20.45
CA THR A 128 4.15 7.47 19.95
C THR A 128 2.65 7.73 19.72
N LEU A 129 1.95 6.74 19.16
CA LEU A 129 0.50 6.80 18.94
C LEU A 129 -0.31 6.95 20.24
N LYS A 130 0.11 6.29 21.32
CA LYS A 130 -0.56 6.36 22.63
C LYS A 130 -0.36 7.72 23.31
N GLU A 131 0.77 8.38 23.07
CA GLU A 131 1.07 9.70 23.65
C GLU A 131 0.31 10.85 22.97
N HIS A 132 -0.18 10.66 21.75
CA HIS A 132 -0.89 11.67 20.97
C HIS A 132 -2.30 11.23 20.51
N PRO A 133 -3.25 11.04 21.44
CA PRO A 133 -4.60 10.53 21.14
C PRO A 133 -5.43 11.47 20.24
N ASP A 134 -5.07 12.76 20.15
CA ASP A 134 -5.72 13.75 19.26
C ASP A 134 -5.65 13.37 17.77
N ILE A 135 -4.72 12.49 17.39
CA ILE A 135 -4.61 11.97 16.01
C ILE A 135 -5.77 11.02 15.66
N ILE A 136 -6.35 10.35 16.66
CA ILE A 136 -7.45 9.38 16.48
C ILE A 136 -8.80 10.10 16.27
N TYR A 137 -9.03 11.22 16.96
CA TYR A 137 -10.35 11.88 17.01
C TYR A 137 -10.75 12.65 15.75
N GLN A 138 -9.89 12.77 14.74
CA GLN A 138 -10.22 13.45 13.48
C GLN A 138 -10.88 12.53 12.45
N TYR A 139 -11.04 11.24 12.76
CA TYR A 139 -11.66 10.22 11.91
C TYR A 139 -13.21 10.30 11.88
N ALA A 140 -13.76 11.50 11.74
CA ALA A 140 -15.17 11.64 11.39
C ALA A 140 -15.28 11.45 9.87
N SER A 141 -15.70 10.27 9.43
CA SER A 141 -16.07 10.01 8.03
C SER A 141 -17.06 11.08 7.55
N LYS A 142 -16.54 12.08 6.83
CA LYS A 142 -17.35 13.10 6.21
C LYS A 142 -17.78 12.58 4.85
N PHE A 143 -19.07 12.67 4.55
CA PHE A 143 -19.56 12.39 3.20
C PHE A 143 -18.97 13.43 2.24
N ILE A 144 -18.24 12.95 1.25
CA ILE A 144 -17.65 13.79 0.21
C ILE A 144 -18.53 13.70 -1.05
N ASN A 145 -18.89 14.85 -1.62
CA ASN A 145 -19.66 14.91 -2.85
C ASN A 145 -18.75 14.69 -4.07
N THR A 146 -18.82 13.49 -4.66
CA THR A 146 -18.02 13.12 -5.84
C THR A 146 -18.39 13.93 -7.08
N HIS A 147 -19.64 14.42 -7.18
CA HIS A 147 -20.07 15.29 -8.28
C HIS A 147 -19.35 16.63 -8.24
N ASP A 148 -19.28 17.27 -7.07
CA ASP A 148 -18.61 18.56 -6.89
C ASP A 148 -17.11 18.44 -7.15
N ILE A 149 -16.48 17.36 -6.69
CA ILE A 149 -15.06 17.08 -7.01
C ILE A 149 -14.88 16.97 -8.52
N ALA A 150 -15.71 16.17 -9.20
CA ALA A 150 -15.58 15.98 -10.64
C ALA A 150 -15.76 17.29 -11.43
N GLN A 151 -16.71 18.14 -11.02
CA GLN A 151 -16.90 19.46 -11.62
C GLN A 151 -15.68 20.37 -11.41
N GLN A 152 -15.17 20.44 -10.17
CA GLN A 152 -14.02 21.28 -9.86
C GLN A 152 -12.75 20.78 -10.53
N TYR A 153 -12.55 19.46 -10.59
CA TYR A 153 -11.43 18.85 -11.30
C TYR A 153 -11.43 19.22 -12.78
N LYS A 154 -12.57 19.05 -13.46
CA LYS A 154 -12.73 19.47 -14.87
C LYS A 154 -12.46 20.95 -15.06
N LYS A 155 -12.98 21.81 -14.16
CA LYS A 155 -12.77 23.26 -14.22
C LYS A 155 -11.29 23.62 -14.08
N ARG A 156 -10.55 22.99 -13.17
CA ARG A 156 -9.11 23.25 -12.95
C ARG A 156 -8.23 22.69 -14.07
N SER A 157 -8.57 21.52 -14.62
CA SER A 157 -7.88 20.94 -15.79
C SER A 157 -8.00 21.87 -17.01
N ASN A 158 -9.22 22.31 -17.33
CA ASN A 158 -9.45 23.22 -18.46
C ASN A 158 -8.78 24.59 -18.28
N GLN A 159 -8.51 25.00 -17.03
CA GLN A 159 -7.77 26.22 -16.75
C GLN A 159 -6.26 26.04 -17.02
N HIS A 160 -5.70 24.85 -16.77
CA HIS A 160 -4.30 24.52 -17.08
C HIS A 160 -4.06 24.38 -18.59
N ASP A 161 -5.01 23.82 -19.35
CA ASP A 161 -4.90 23.66 -20.80
C ASP A 161 -4.84 25.00 -21.59
N ILE A 162 -5.20 26.12 -20.96
CA ILE A 162 -5.08 27.47 -21.55
C ILE A 162 -3.65 28.01 -21.42
N TYR A 163 -2.83 27.47 -20.51
CA TYR A 163 -1.46 27.93 -20.25
C TYR A 163 -0.38 26.89 -20.55
N ASP A 164 -0.74 25.65 -20.86
CA ASP A 164 0.21 24.56 -21.11
C ASP A 164 0.04 23.99 -22.53
N VAL A 165 0.82 24.53 -23.47
CA VAL A 165 0.94 24.00 -24.83
C VAL A 165 1.92 22.83 -24.81
N GLY A 166 1.52 21.68 -24.28
CA GLY A 166 2.43 20.52 -24.30
C GLY A 166 2.08 19.29 -23.47
N SER A 167 1.22 18.43 -24.03
CA SER A 167 1.16 16.98 -23.78
C SER A 167 0.54 16.49 -22.46
N ILE A 168 -0.60 15.78 -22.57
CA ILE A 168 -0.77 14.31 -22.37
C ILE A 168 -2.24 13.96 -22.69
N PRO A 169 -2.54 12.87 -23.44
CA PRO A 169 -3.91 12.55 -23.84
C PRO A 169 -4.70 11.86 -22.71
N LEU A 170 -5.85 12.44 -22.37
CA LEU A 170 -6.93 11.80 -21.61
C LEU A 170 -7.52 10.63 -22.42
N LYS A 171 -7.36 9.39 -21.93
CA LYS A 171 -8.23 8.27 -22.30
C LYS A 171 -8.87 7.67 -21.06
N PHE A 172 -9.99 8.27 -20.65
CA PHE A 172 -11.07 7.57 -19.97
C PHE A 172 -12.30 7.67 -20.88
N GLN A 173 -12.45 6.71 -21.79
CA GLN A 173 -13.75 6.40 -22.36
C GLN A 173 -14.14 5.02 -21.85
N LEU A 174 -15.14 5.02 -20.97
CA LEU A 174 -15.91 3.84 -20.60
C LEU A 174 -16.72 3.41 -21.83
N THR A 175 -16.51 2.18 -22.29
CA THR A 175 -17.46 1.42 -23.13
C THR A 175 -18.03 0.31 -22.28
#